data_AF-A0A7J5VRR4-F1
#
_entry.id   AF-A0A7J5VRR4-F1
#
_cell.length_a   1.000
_cell.length_b   1.000
_cell.length_c   1.000
_cell.angle_alpha   90.00
_cell.angle_beta   90.00
_cell.angle_gamma   90.00
#
_symmetry.space_group_name_H-M   'P 1'
#
loop_
_entity.id
_entity.type
_entity.pdbx_description
1 polymer ?
#
loop_
_entity_poly.entity_id
_entity_poly.type
_entity_poly.pdbx_seq_one_letter_code
_entity_poly.pdbx_strand_id
1 'polypeptide(L)' 'MATEEIMEGMSTQLNEALKSLAKAKTVEDKLAYSQIVKNLSDSMGVFLNIAADGMMEDYDFDED' A
#
# COMPACT_ATOMS: atom_id res chain seq x y z
N MET A 1 -8.53 1.81 14.39
CA MET A 1 -9.44 0.94 13.61
C MET A 1 -9.48 1.31 12.13
N ALA A 2 -9.94 2.50 11.71
CA ALA A 2 -10.09 2.81 10.26
C ALA A 2 -8.79 2.68 9.43
N THR A 3 -7.65 3.13 9.95
CA THR A 3 -6.36 3.06 9.23
C THR A 3 -5.85 1.63 9.07
N GLU A 4 -6.06 0.77 10.06
CA GLU A 4 -5.61 -0.62 10.05
C GLU A 4 -6.42 -1.44 9.04
N GLU A 5 -7.74 -1.27 9.00
CA GLU A 5 -8.62 -1.93 8.03
C GLU A 5 -8.27 -1.51 6.59
N ILE A 6 -7.96 -0.24 6.37
CA ILE A 6 -7.53 0.25 5.05
C ILE A 6 -6.17 -0.36 4.68
N MET A 7 -5.19 -0.38 5.58
CA MET A 7 -3.89 -0.99 5.32
C MET A 7 -4.00 -2.50 5.06
N GLU A 8 -4.84 -3.22 5.80
CA GLU A 8 -5.09 -4.65 5.58
C GLU A 8 -5.72 -4.91 4.21
N GLY A 9 -6.71 -4.10 3.83
CA GLY A 9 -7.35 -4.16 2.52
C GLY A 9 -6.36 -3.90 1.37
N MET A 10 -5.52 -2.88 1.50
CA MET A 10 -4.49 -2.55 0.51
C MET A 10 -3.41 -3.65 0.42
N SER A 11 -2.97 -4.19 1.55
CA SER A 11 -2.01 -5.29 1.60
C SER A 11 -2.55 -6.56 0.92
N THR A 12 -3.83 -6.87 1.15
CA THR A 12 -4.51 -7.99 0.49
C THR A 12 -4.53 -7.81 -1.02
N GLN A 13 -4.96 -6.65 -1.50
CA GLN A 13 -5.01 -6.35 -2.94
C GLN A 13 -3.62 -6.39 -3.59
N LEU A 14 -2.60 -5.86 -2.91
CA LEU A 14 -1.22 -5.91 -3.39
C LEU A 14 -0.72 -7.36 -3.53
N ASN A 15 -1.00 -8.20 -2.53
CA ASN A 15 -0.63 -9.61 -2.56
C ASN A 15 -1.33 -10.37 -3.71
N GLU A 16 -2.61 -10.11 -3.95
CA GLU A 16 -3.36 -10.68 -5.07
C GLU A 16 -2.80 -10.24 -6.42
N ALA A 17 -2.48 -8.94 -6.56
CA ALA A 17 -1.87 -8.40 -7.77
C ALA A 17 -0.48 -9.02 -8.04
N LEU A 18 0.36 -9.17 -7.01
CA LEU A 18 1.66 -9.83 -7.10
C LEU A 18 1.54 -11.30 -7.50
N LYS A 19 0.58 -12.05 -6.92
CA LYS A 19 0.30 -13.43 -7.31
C LYS A 19 -0.16 -13.53 -8.77
N SER A 20 -0.95 -12.58 -9.23
CA SER A 20 -1.44 -12.53 -10.61
C SER A 20 -0.31 -12.21 -11.58
N LEU A 21 0.54 -11.23 -11.25
CA LEU A 21 1.76 -10.91 -12.00
C LEU A 21 2.70 -12.12 -12.10
N ALA A 22 2.90 -12.85 -10.99
CA ALA A 22 3.75 -14.05 -10.97
C ALA A 22 3.22 -15.19 -11.86
N LYS A 23 1.90 -15.26 -12.06
CA LYS A 23 1.23 -16.27 -12.91
C LYS A 23 1.08 -15.81 -14.37
N ALA A 24 1.30 -14.53 -14.66
CA ALA A 24 1.11 -13.94 -15.98
C ALA A 24 2.08 -14.53 -17.02
N LYS A 25 1.53 -14.99 -18.14
CA LYS A 25 2.29 -15.67 -19.20
C LYS A 25 2.59 -14.75 -20.39
N THR A 26 1.69 -13.83 -20.69
CA THR A 26 1.81 -12.90 -21.82
C THR A 26 2.51 -11.60 -21.40
N VAL A 27 3.02 -10.85 -22.37
CA VAL A 27 3.65 -9.55 -22.10
C VAL A 27 2.60 -8.54 -21.67
N GLU A 28 1.42 -8.62 -22.28
CA GLU A 28 0.25 -7.78 -22.02
C GLU A 28 -0.25 -7.95 -20.59
N ASP A 29 -0.41 -9.21 -20.13
CA ASP A 29 -0.84 -9.50 -18.75
C ASP A 29 0.22 -9.02 -17.74
N LYS A 30 1.51 -9.24 -18.04
CA LYS A 30 2.60 -8.76 -17.19
C LYS A 30 2.59 -7.24 -17.07
N LEU A 31 2.38 -6.53 -18.18
CA LEU A 31 2.26 -5.08 -18.18
C LEU A 31 1.08 -4.63 -17.32
N ALA A 32 -0.10 -5.21 -17.54
CA ALA A 32 -1.31 -4.88 -16.80
C ALA A 32 -1.12 -5.09 -15.28
N TYR A 33 -0.68 -6.27 -14.85
CA TYR A 33 -0.47 -6.54 -13.42
C TYR A 33 0.69 -5.74 -12.82
N SER A 34 1.76 -5.45 -13.58
CA SER A 34 2.84 -4.58 -13.08
C SER A 34 2.37 -3.15 -12.82
N GLN A 35 1.46 -2.63 -13.66
CA GLN A 35 0.87 -1.32 -13.46
C GLN A 35 -0.04 -1.29 -12.23
N ILE A 36 -0.80 -2.37 -12.00
CA ILE A 36 -1.64 -2.51 -10.78
C ILE A 36 -0.75 -2.54 -9.54
N VAL A 37 0.31 -3.37 -9.53
CA VAL A 37 1.26 -3.46 -8.41
C VAL A 37 1.87 -2.09 -8.12
N LYS A 38 2.35 -1.38 -9.16
CA LYS A 38 2.91 -0.04 -9.01
C LYS A 38 1.92 0.92 -8.35
N ASN A 39 0.70 1.01 -8.87
CA ASN A 39 -0.31 1.94 -8.36
C ASN A 39 -0.68 1.63 -6.90
N LEU A 40 -0.77 0.36 -6.54
CA LEU A 40 -1.05 -0.06 -5.15
C LEU A 40 0.12 0.28 -4.22
N SER A 41 1.37 0.03 -4.64
CA SER A 41 2.56 0.40 -3.87
C SER A 41 2.68 1.92 -3.68
N ASP A 42 2.44 2.71 -4.72
CA ASP A 42 2.47 4.18 -4.66
C ASP A 42 1.39 4.69 -3.69
N SER A 43 0.16 4.16 -3.79
CA SER A 43 -0.94 4.52 -2.89
C SER A 43 -0.63 4.14 -1.43
N MET A 44 -0.02 2.98 -1.21
CA MET A 44 0.35 2.52 0.12
C MET A 44 1.45 3.38 0.73
N GLY A 45 2.41 3.84 -0.07
CA GLY A 45 3.42 4.82 0.38
C GLY A 45 2.80 6.13 0.84
N VAL A 46 1.81 6.67 0.12
CA VAL A 46 1.06 7.87 0.55
C VAL A 46 0.35 7.61 1.88
N PHE A 47 -0.31 6.47 2.02
CA PHE A 47 -1.02 6.12 3.26
C PHE A 47 -0.07 5.99 4.46
N LEU A 48 1.09 5.35 4.26
CA LEU A 48 2.12 5.20 5.28
C LEU A 48 2.71 6.55 5.69
N ASN A 49 2.92 7.47 4.74
CA ASN A 49 3.38 8.82 5.06
C ASN A 49 2.34 9.57 5.91
N ILE A 50 1.06 9.53 5.53
CA ILE A 50 -0.02 10.17 6.32
C ILE A 50 -0.11 9.57 7.73
N ALA A 51 0.01 8.24 7.84
CA ALA A 51 -0.01 7.56 9.13
C ALA A 51 1.22 7.90 9.99
N ALA A 52 2.39 8.05 9.37
CA ALA A 52 3.61 8.46 10.05
C ALA A 52 3.53 9.91 10.54
N ASP A 53 3.04 10.83 9.70
CA ASP A 53 2.84 12.24 10.05
C ASP A 53 1.85 12.37 11.22
N GLY A 54 0.72 11.66 11.16
CA GLY A 54 -0.28 11.66 12.24
C GLY A 54 0.18 10.99 13.53
N MET A 55 1.09 10.01 13.48
CA MET A 55 1.75 9.50 14.70
C MET A 55 2.77 10.50 15.25
N MET A 56 3.49 11.24 14.39
CA MET A 56 4.47 12.24 14.82
C MET A 56 3.81 13.39 15.60
N GLU A 57 2.60 13.81 15.18
CA GLU A 57 1.82 14.84 15.90
C GLU A 57 1.35 14.39 17.30
N ASP A 58 1.11 13.09 17.52
CA ASP A 58 0.68 12.54 18.81
C ASP A 58 1.84 12.33 19.81
N TYR A 59 3.09 12.38 19.35
CA TYR A 59 4.30 12.23 20.18
C TYR A 59 4.92 13.55 20.66
N ASP A 60 4.38 14.70 20.25
CA ASP A 60 4.91 16.04 20.58
C ASP A 60 4.28 16.65 21.86
N PHE A 61 3.76 15.81 22.77
CA PHE A 61 3.25 16.24 24.07
C PHE A 61 4.19 15.81 25.21
N ASP A 62 4.71 16.82 25.92
CA ASP A 62 5.55 16.80 27.12
C ASP A 62 7.09 16.77 26.91
N GLU A 63 7.63 17.81 26.29
CA GLU A 63 8.88 18.45 26.78
C GLU A 63 8.49 19.63 27.70
N ASP A 64 8.28 19.38 28.99
CA ASP A 64 8.42 20.35 30.10
C ASP A 64 8.69 19.61 31.43
#